data_AF-A0A9E2XGX9-F1
#
_entry.id   AF-A0A9E2XGX9-F1
#
_cell.length_a   1.000
_cell.length_b   1.000
_cell.length_c   1.000
_cell.angle_alpha   90.00
_cell.angle_beta   90.00
_cell.angle_gamma   90.00
#
_symmetry.space_group_name_H-M   'P 1'
#
loop_
_entity.id
_entity.type
_entity.pdbx_description
1 polymer ?
#
loop_
_entity_poly.entity_id
_entity_poly.type
_entity_poly.pdbx_seq_one_letter_code
_entity_poly.pdbx_strand_id
1 'polypeptide(L)'
;EGSFKYLSRSLEEFLSVGDRTMAALTDGRREDARTESLNFAKFAQAFGPDLSDTRRAVADLTERSTREVLARQQLDTYLSFGLFAIACGIGLGISAVGSTRAISGLRQLVVSARAIESGAESQPVAIRSRDEVGELALSFNRMVEELRTRERIKETFGKFVDPRIVTQLIGNGAAEAAERRNLTVFFSDIKGFTGISEQLTAGAVVNLLNSYFGEVAEVIHEHRGVIDKYIGDAVMAFWTPPFSSGDQHAADACLAALAQQDAIERLRERLPEITGMRRNPPQLVVRMGIATGEGVVGTIGSETARSYTVIGDTVNLASRIEGINKVYGTSIVMSEETFRLAQHSIEARELDVITVAGKTEPVRIYEMLGLAGALSPERGALRDRFAAGLAAYRHQAWDEAQSHFEGCLAINPDDGPTRLFLERVALLRETPPPADWNGAWHLAEKGDHTGAPTRASPRPAAVRQLTVRS
;
A
#
# COMPACT_ATOMS: atom_id res chain seq x y z
N GLU A 1 -73.27 74.71 -67.78
CA GLU A 1 -72.46 74.69 -66.54
C GLU A 1 -73.00 73.78 -65.43
N GLY A 2 -74.32 73.71 -65.17
CA GLY A 2 -74.86 72.87 -64.07
C GLY A 2 -74.63 71.35 -64.18
N SER A 3 -74.69 70.77 -65.38
CA SER A 3 -74.54 69.32 -65.59
C SER A 3 -73.11 68.80 -65.39
N PHE A 4 -72.09 69.64 -65.63
CA PHE A 4 -70.69 69.24 -65.56
C PHE A 4 -70.18 69.18 -64.11
N LYS A 5 -70.67 70.11 -63.26
CA LYS A 5 -70.39 70.14 -61.81
C LYS A 5 -71.02 68.96 -61.06
N TYR A 6 -72.20 68.51 -61.50
CA TYR A 6 -72.85 67.32 -60.94
C TYR A 6 -72.09 66.04 -61.29
N LEU A 7 -71.59 65.93 -62.53
CA LEU A 7 -70.80 64.78 -62.96
C LEU A 7 -69.45 64.70 -62.25
N SER A 8 -68.74 65.81 -62.07
CA SER A 8 -67.42 65.81 -61.41
C SER A 8 -67.53 65.43 -59.93
N ARG A 9 -68.55 65.94 -59.22
CA ARG A 9 -68.79 65.57 -57.82
C ARG A 9 -69.18 64.11 -57.66
N SER A 10 -70.01 63.61 -58.57
CA SER A 10 -70.38 62.19 -58.60
C SER A 10 -69.17 61.30 -58.88
N LEU A 11 -68.18 61.78 -59.67
CA LEU A 11 -66.95 61.05 -59.97
C LEU A 11 -65.99 61.01 -58.78
N GLU A 12 -65.82 62.12 -58.06
CA GLU A 12 -65.04 62.15 -56.81
C GLU A 12 -65.63 61.21 -55.75
N GLU A 13 -66.94 61.24 -55.56
CA GLU A 13 -67.62 60.34 -54.62
C GLU A 13 -67.53 58.87 -55.05
N PHE A 14 -67.60 58.59 -56.37
CA PHE A 14 -67.40 57.24 -56.92
C PHE A 14 -65.97 56.72 -56.65
N LEU A 15 -64.95 57.53 -56.93
CA LEU A 15 -63.55 57.17 -56.67
C LEU A 15 -63.30 56.95 -55.16
N SER A 16 -63.92 57.77 -54.31
CA SER A 16 -63.84 57.62 -52.85
C SER A 16 -64.43 56.29 -52.35
N VAL A 17 -65.53 55.81 -52.94
CA VAL A 17 -66.07 54.47 -52.65
C VAL A 17 -65.11 53.37 -53.10
N GLY A 18 -64.43 53.57 -54.24
CA GLY A 18 -63.36 52.68 -54.73
C GLY A 18 -62.19 52.59 -53.77
N ASP A 19 -61.66 53.71 -53.30
CA ASP A 19 -60.55 53.75 -52.35
C ASP A 19 -60.91 53.08 -51.02
N ARG A 20 -62.12 53.31 -50.48
CA ARG A 20 -62.58 52.64 -49.26
C ARG A 20 -62.75 51.13 -49.44
N THR A 21 -63.29 50.71 -50.58
CA THR A 21 -63.44 49.28 -50.92
C THR A 21 -62.08 48.60 -51.03
N MET A 22 -61.12 49.24 -51.71
CA MET A 22 -59.76 48.74 -51.89
C MET A 22 -58.97 48.73 -50.57
N ALA A 23 -59.12 49.75 -49.73
CA ALA A 23 -58.52 49.79 -48.40
C ALA A 23 -59.05 48.63 -47.52
N ALA A 24 -60.36 48.39 -47.51
CA ALA A 24 -60.95 47.28 -46.77
C ALA A 24 -60.49 45.90 -47.28
N LEU A 25 -60.29 45.74 -48.60
CA LEU A 25 -59.71 44.54 -49.20
C LEU A 25 -58.24 44.34 -48.81
N THR A 26 -57.46 45.43 -48.81
CA THR A 26 -56.03 45.41 -48.44
C THR A 26 -55.86 45.07 -46.95
N ASP A 27 -56.78 45.51 -46.10
CA ASP A 27 -56.85 45.16 -44.67
C ASP A 27 -57.43 43.77 -44.39
N GLY A 28 -57.85 43.02 -45.41
CA GLY A 28 -58.44 41.68 -45.26
C GLY A 28 -59.89 41.64 -44.72
N ARG A 29 -60.56 42.80 -44.60
CA ARG A 29 -61.93 42.95 -44.10
C ARG A 29 -62.96 42.73 -45.23
N ARG A 30 -63.19 41.46 -45.57
CA ARG A 30 -63.99 41.05 -46.75
C ARG A 30 -65.47 41.47 -46.70
N GLU A 31 -66.11 41.40 -45.53
CA GLU A 31 -67.51 41.84 -45.37
C GLU A 31 -67.62 43.35 -45.56
N ASP A 32 -66.73 44.13 -44.95
CA ASP A 32 -66.71 45.60 -45.07
C ASP A 32 -66.47 46.05 -46.52
N ALA A 33 -65.54 45.41 -47.23
CA ALA A 33 -65.32 45.68 -48.65
C ALA A 33 -66.56 45.37 -49.50
N ARG A 34 -67.25 44.27 -49.20
CA ARG A 34 -68.49 43.90 -49.87
C ARG A 34 -69.57 44.94 -49.62
N THR A 35 -69.75 45.38 -48.37
CA THR A 35 -70.70 46.44 -48.02
C THR A 35 -70.39 47.75 -48.74
N GLU A 36 -69.12 48.18 -48.80
CA GLU A 36 -68.77 49.42 -49.50
C GLU A 36 -68.92 49.33 -51.02
N SER A 37 -68.62 48.18 -51.63
CA SER A 37 -68.84 47.99 -53.06
C SER A 37 -70.32 48.14 -53.47
N LEU A 38 -71.27 47.87 -52.56
CA LEU A 38 -72.69 48.04 -52.87
C LEU A 38 -73.08 49.51 -53.02
N ASN A 39 -72.34 50.44 -52.40
CA ASN A 39 -72.59 51.88 -52.51
C ASN A 39 -72.32 52.44 -53.92
N PHE A 40 -71.60 51.71 -54.78
CA PHE A 40 -71.48 52.06 -56.21
C PHE A 40 -72.84 52.12 -56.93
N ALA A 41 -73.84 51.39 -56.44
CA ALA A 41 -75.18 51.38 -57.04
C ALA A 41 -75.86 52.76 -57.03
N LYS A 42 -75.51 53.64 -56.08
CA LYS A 42 -76.13 54.98 -55.93
C LYS A 42 -75.78 55.94 -57.07
N PHE A 43 -74.69 55.68 -57.79
CA PHE A 43 -74.25 56.54 -58.90
C PHE A 43 -74.83 56.12 -60.26
N ALA A 44 -75.69 55.09 -60.30
CA ALA A 44 -76.26 54.55 -61.54
C ALA A 44 -77.05 55.57 -62.38
N GLN A 45 -77.70 56.56 -61.75
CA GLN A 45 -78.43 57.63 -62.45
C GLN A 45 -77.54 58.74 -62.99
N ALA A 46 -76.36 58.97 -62.39
CA ALA A 46 -75.49 60.09 -62.71
C ALA A 46 -74.65 59.86 -63.98
N PHE A 47 -74.42 58.61 -64.37
CA PHE A 47 -73.43 58.23 -65.39
C PHE A 47 -74.00 57.66 -66.70
N GLY A 48 -75.33 57.53 -66.85
CA GLY A 48 -75.98 57.11 -68.10
C GLY A 48 -75.65 55.67 -68.57
N PRO A 49 -76.28 55.19 -69.67
CA PRO A 49 -76.21 53.79 -70.10
C PRO A 49 -74.83 53.32 -70.62
N ASP A 50 -73.93 54.24 -70.95
CA ASP A 50 -72.67 53.98 -71.67
C ASP A 50 -71.54 53.42 -70.77
N LEU A 51 -71.71 53.48 -69.44
CA LEU A 51 -70.71 53.00 -68.45
C LEU A 51 -71.00 51.60 -67.88
N SER A 52 -72.04 50.92 -68.35
CA SER A 52 -72.41 49.56 -67.88
C SER A 52 -71.39 48.48 -68.28
N ASP A 53 -70.71 48.67 -69.41
CA ASP A 53 -69.62 47.81 -69.87
C ASP A 53 -68.33 48.07 -69.08
N THR A 54 -68.06 49.33 -68.76
CA THR A 54 -66.94 49.71 -67.88
C THR A 54 -67.11 49.14 -66.48
N ARG A 55 -68.34 49.15 -65.93
CA ARG A 55 -68.67 48.51 -64.65
C ARG A 55 -68.40 47.00 -64.66
N ARG A 56 -68.83 46.30 -65.72
CA ARG A 56 -68.57 44.85 -65.87
C ARG A 56 -67.09 44.55 -66.02
N ALA A 57 -66.36 45.36 -66.79
CA ALA A 57 -64.92 45.22 -66.97
C ALA A 57 -64.16 45.43 -65.65
N VAL A 58 -64.52 46.44 -64.85
CA VAL A 58 -63.91 46.68 -63.53
C VAL A 58 -64.24 45.55 -62.56
N ALA A 59 -65.48 45.04 -62.54
CA ALA A 59 -65.85 43.91 -61.69
C ALA A 59 -65.08 42.63 -62.05
N ASP A 60 -64.95 42.30 -63.34
CA ASP A 60 -64.18 41.15 -63.82
C ASP A 60 -62.67 41.34 -63.56
N LEU A 61 -62.11 42.54 -63.75
CA LEU A 61 -60.73 42.88 -63.38
C LEU A 61 -60.49 42.72 -61.87
N THR A 62 -61.46 43.11 -61.04
CA THR A 62 -61.36 43.00 -59.58
C THR A 62 -61.49 41.54 -59.12
N GLU A 63 -62.37 40.76 -59.74
CA GLU A 63 -62.52 39.33 -59.44
C GLU A 63 -61.27 38.54 -59.91
N ARG A 64 -60.72 38.86 -61.08
CA ARG A 64 -59.47 38.27 -61.57
C ARG A 64 -58.28 38.67 -60.69
N SER A 65 -58.15 39.94 -60.32
CA SER A 65 -57.03 40.40 -59.47
C SER A 65 -57.10 39.81 -58.06
N THR A 66 -58.29 39.74 -57.45
CA THR A 66 -58.48 39.10 -56.14
C THR A 66 -58.17 37.61 -56.19
N ARG A 67 -58.56 36.90 -57.26
CA ARG A 67 -58.25 35.48 -57.43
C ARG A 67 -56.74 35.24 -57.63
N GLU A 68 -56.05 36.11 -58.38
CA GLU A 68 -54.58 36.06 -58.53
C GLU A 68 -53.83 36.36 -57.22
N VAL A 69 -54.25 37.37 -56.45
CA VAL A 69 -53.66 37.71 -55.16
C VAL A 69 -53.85 36.59 -54.14
N LEU A 70 -55.04 35.99 -54.07
CA LEU A 70 -55.31 34.87 -53.16
C LEU A 70 -54.52 33.62 -53.53
N ALA A 71 -54.34 33.33 -54.83
CA ALA A 71 -53.52 32.21 -55.28
C ALA A 71 -52.04 32.40 -54.91
N ARG A 72 -51.50 33.62 -55.07
CA ARG A 72 -50.13 33.96 -54.61
C ARG A 72 -50.00 33.87 -53.09
N GLN A 73 -50.98 34.36 -52.34
CA GLN A 73 -50.99 34.28 -50.87
C GLN A 73 -51.02 32.83 -50.36
N GLN A 74 -51.77 31.94 -51.01
CA GLN A 74 -51.75 30.51 -50.69
C GLN A 74 -50.39 29.88 -51.00
N LEU A 75 -49.79 30.18 -52.15
CA LEU A 75 -48.46 29.70 -52.51
C LEU A 75 -47.41 30.13 -51.48
N ASP A 76 -47.40 31.40 -51.09
CA ASP A 76 -46.49 31.95 -50.07
C ASP A 76 -46.70 31.30 -48.70
N THR A 77 -47.95 31.00 -48.33
CA THR A 77 -48.27 30.28 -47.09
C THR A 77 -47.72 28.85 -47.10
N TYR A 78 -47.90 28.12 -48.20
CA TYR A 78 -47.35 26.76 -48.34
C TYR A 78 -45.82 26.75 -48.37
N LEU A 79 -45.19 27.70 -49.06
CA LEU A 79 -43.73 27.86 -49.06
C LEU A 79 -43.20 28.17 -47.66
N SER A 80 -43.85 29.06 -46.92
CA SER A 80 -43.48 29.39 -45.54
C SER A 80 -43.60 28.18 -44.60
N PHE A 81 -44.68 27.40 -44.74
CA PHE A 81 -44.87 26.19 -43.95
C PHE A 81 -43.85 25.10 -44.30
N GLY A 82 -43.54 24.93 -45.59
CA GLY A 82 -42.49 24.02 -46.05
C GLY A 82 -41.11 24.39 -45.51
N LEU A 83 -40.76 25.68 -45.54
CA LEU A 83 -39.50 26.17 -44.98
C LEU A 83 -39.42 25.95 -43.47
N PHE A 84 -40.51 26.19 -42.74
CA PHE A 84 -40.61 25.94 -41.31
C PHE A 84 -40.42 24.45 -40.99
N ALA A 85 -41.09 23.56 -41.73
CA ALA A 85 -40.96 22.11 -41.55
C ALA A 85 -39.52 21.62 -41.79
N ILE A 86 -38.84 22.15 -42.81
CA ILE A 86 -37.43 21.84 -43.09
C ILE A 86 -36.54 22.33 -41.95
N ALA A 87 -36.73 23.57 -41.49
CA ALA A 87 -35.96 24.12 -40.37
C ALA A 87 -36.12 23.31 -39.08
N CYS A 88 -37.36 22.89 -38.75
CA CYS A 88 -37.63 21.99 -37.64
C CYS A 88 -36.95 20.62 -37.82
N GLY A 89 -37.01 20.04 -39.02
CA GLY A 89 -36.37 18.76 -39.33
C GLY A 89 -34.85 18.82 -39.14
N ILE A 90 -34.20 19.88 -39.63
CA ILE A 90 -32.76 20.11 -39.43
C ILE A 90 -32.45 20.31 -37.94
N GLY A 91 -33.24 21.14 -37.24
CA GLY A 91 -33.07 21.38 -35.81
C GLY A 91 -33.17 20.12 -34.95
N LEU A 92 -34.17 19.27 -35.23
CA LEU A 92 -34.34 17.97 -34.57
C LEU A 92 -33.21 17.01 -34.90
N GLY A 93 -32.74 16.99 -36.15
CA GLY A 93 -31.60 16.16 -36.56
C GLY A 93 -30.30 16.54 -35.84
N ILE A 94 -29.98 17.84 -35.80
CA ILE A 94 -28.80 18.35 -35.07
C ILE A 94 -28.93 18.04 -33.56
N SER A 95 -30.11 18.28 -32.99
CA SER A 95 -30.38 17.99 -31.57
C SER A 95 -30.21 16.51 -31.24
N ALA A 96 -30.79 15.61 -32.04
CA ALA A 96 -30.68 14.16 -31.83
C ALA A 96 -29.22 13.67 -31.91
N VAL A 97 -28.45 14.15 -32.89
CA VAL A 97 -27.03 13.77 -33.04
C VAL A 97 -26.18 14.33 -31.88
N GLY A 98 -26.39 15.59 -31.50
CA GLY A 98 -25.70 16.21 -30.35
C GLY A 98 -25.99 15.48 -29.04
N SER A 99 -27.27 15.24 -28.74
CA SER A 99 -27.70 14.57 -27.52
C SER A 99 -27.20 13.13 -27.44
N THR A 100 -27.28 12.36 -28.52
CA THR A 100 -26.80 10.96 -28.52
C THR A 100 -25.29 10.87 -28.32
N ARG A 101 -24.50 11.77 -28.93
CA ARG A 101 -23.05 11.83 -28.70
C ARG A 101 -22.71 12.15 -27.24
N ALA A 102 -23.29 13.21 -26.68
CA ALA A 102 -23.04 13.62 -25.30
C ALA A 102 -23.43 12.54 -24.28
N ILE A 103 -24.64 11.97 -24.41
CA ILE A 103 -25.14 10.92 -23.52
C ILE A 103 -24.26 9.66 -23.60
N SER A 104 -23.80 9.29 -24.80
CA SER A 104 -22.94 8.12 -24.97
C SER A 104 -21.58 8.28 -24.28
N GLY A 105 -20.98 9.48 -24.34
CA GLY A 105 -19.71 9.78 -23.66
C GLY A 105 -19.83 9.73 -22.14
N LEU A 106 -20.88 10.35 -21.59
CA LEU A 106 -21.17 10.29 -20.15
C LEU A 106 -21.43 8.87 -19.66
N ARG A 107 -22.20 8.08 -20.42
CA ARG A 107 -22.49 6.68 -20.07
C ARG A 107 -21.21 5.83 -20.01
N GLN A 108 -20.26 6.04 -20.93
CA GLN A 108 -18.97 5.34 -20.88
C GLN A 108 -18.16 5.72 -19.65
N LEU A 109 -18.12 6.99 -19.26
CA LEU A 109 -17.44 7.43 -18.03
C LEU A 109 -18.03 6.75 -16.78
N VAL A 110 -19.35 6.68 -16.67
CA VAL A 110 -20.03 6.02 -15.54
C VAL A 110 -19.70 4.53 -15.49
N VAL A 111 -19.70 3.84 -16.65
CA VAL A 111 -19.36 2.42 -16.72
C VAL A 111 -17.90 2.19 -16.32
N SER A 112 -16.97 3.00 -16.82
CA SER A 112 -15.55 2.90 -16.47
C SER A 112 -15.30 3.22 -15.00
N ALA A 113 -16.00 4.19 -14.42
CA ALA A 113 -15.92 4.50 -12.99
C ALA A 113 -16.37 3.32 -12.12
N ARG A 114 -17.51 2.70 -12.44
CA ARG A 114 -17.99 1.49 -11.74
C ARG A 114 -17.04 0.28 -11.91
N ALA A 115 -16.42 0.15 -13.07
CA ALA A 115 -15.42 -0.89 -13.30
C ALA A 115 -14.21 -0.71 -12.37
N ILE A 116 -13.74 0.53 -12.20
CA ILE A 116 -12.63 0.85 -11.28
C ILE A 116 -13.03 0.61 -9.83
N GLU A 117 -14.24 1.01 -9.43
CA GLU A 117 -14.77 0.80 -8.07
C GLU A 117 -14.86 -0.69 -7.70
N SER A 118 -15.21 -1.54 -8.68
CA SER A 118 -15.26 -3.00 -8.50
C SER A 118 -13.90 -3.69 -8.62
N GLY A 119 -12.80 -2.95 -8.83
CA GLY A 119 -11.45 -3.50 -9.00
C GLY A 119 -11.23 -4.20 -10.33
N ALA A 120 -12.15 -4.07 -11.30
CA ALA A 120 -12.02 -4.67 -12.62
C ALA A 120 -11.07 -3.87 -13.52
N GLU A 121 -10.38 -4.56 -14.42
CA GLU A 121 -9.48 -3.93 -15.37
C GLU A 121 -10.28 -3.03 -16.34
N SER A 122 -10.04 -1.72 -16.29
CA SER A 122 -10.73 -0.74 -17.13
C SER A 122 -9.87 -0.31 -18.32
N GLN A 123 -10.45 -0.27 -19.51
CA GLN A 123 -9.76 0.34 -20.65
C GLN A 123 -9.91 1.86 -20.62
N PRO A 124 -8.94 2.62 -21.20
CA PRO A 124 -9.08 4.07 -21.34
C PRO A 124 -10.38 4.44 -22.06
N VAL A 125 -11.06 5.47 -21.57
CA VAL A 125 -12.28 5.98 -22.22
C VAL A 125 -11.87 6.64 -23.54
N ALA A 126 -12.47 6.20 -24.65
CA ALA A 126 -12.17 6.74 -25.97
C ALA A 126 -12.61 8.21 -26.09
N ILE A 127 -11.71 9.08 -26.55
CA ILE A 127 -12.00 10.50 -26.74
C ILE A 127 -12.68 10.69 -28.10
N ARG A 128 -14.00 10.91 -28.09
CA ARG A 128 -14.83 10.98 -29.31
C ARG A 128 -15.26 12.39 -29.71
N SER A 129 -15.04 13.37 -28.85
CA SER A 129 -15.43 14.77 -29.05
C SER A 129 -14.31 15.71 -28.60
N ARG A 130 -14.35 16.96 -29.10
CA ARG A 130 -13.45 18.06 -28.71
C ARG A 130 -14.20 19.12 -27.87
N ASP A 131 -15.30 18.72 -27.26
CA ASP A 131 -16.12 19.52 -26.36
C ASP A 131 -15.77 19.21 -24.89
N GLU A 132 -16.55 19.73 -23.96
CA GLU A 132 -16.38 19.54 -22.52
C GLU A 132 -16.46 18.06 -22.11
N VAL A 133 -17.20 17.22 -22.86
CA VAL A 133 -17.29 15.77 -22.62
C VAL A 133 -15.98 15.09 -23.01
N GLY A 134 -15.34 15.54 -24.08
CA GLY A 134 -14.02 15.09 -24.51
C GLY A 134 -12.92 15.48 -23.52
N GLU A 135 -12.97 16.72 -23.01
CA GLU A 135 -12.05 17.22 -21.97
C GLU A 135 -12.23 16.46 -20.64
N LEU A 136 -13.48 16.16 -20.26
CA LEU A 136 -13.77 15.34 -19.09
C LEU A 136 -13.23 13.91 -19.26
N ALA A 137 -13.36 13.31 -20.44
CA ALA A 137 -12.81 11.98 -20.73
C ALA A 137 -11.27 11.96 -20.65
N LEU A 138 -10.61 13.00 -21.16
CA LEU A 138 -9.17 13.19 -21.02
C LEU A 138 -8.75 13.30 -19.55
N SER A 139 -9.43 14.15 -18.78
CA SER A 139 -9.15 14.37 -17.35
C SER A 139 -9.40 13.11 -16.52
N PHE A 140 -10.48 12.37 -16.84
CA PHE A 140 -10.77 11.07 -16.24
C PHE A 140 -9.65 10.06 -16.53
N ASN A 141 -9.24 9.89 -17.79
CA ASN A 141 -8.17 8.96 -18.14
C ASN A 141 -6.86 9.28 -17.40
N ARG A 142 -6.50 10.56 -17.30
CA ARG A 142 -5.32 11.02 -16.54
C ARG A 142 -5.44 10.67 -15.06
N MET A 143 -6.60 10.92 -14.45
CA MET A 143 -6.86 10.56 -13.05
C MET A 143 -6.73 9.04 -12.83
N VAL A 144 -7.28 8.22 -13.73
CA VAL A 144 -7.20 6.75 -13.62
C VAL A 144 -5.77 6.25 -13.74
N GLU A 145 -4.98 6.82 -14.67
CA GLU A 145 -3.57 6.51 -14.82
C GLU A 145 -2.75 6.90 -13.57
N GLU A 146 -3.04 8.06 -12.99
CA GLU A 146 -2.42 8.51 -11.75
C GLU A 146 -2.78 7.61 -10.56
N LEU A 147 -4.04 7.17 -10.46
CA LEU A 147 -4.48 6.20 -9.45
C LEU A 147 -3.75 4.85 -9.60
N ARG A 148 -3.62 4.34 -10.82
CA ARG A 148 -2.86 3.10 -11.09
C ARG A 148 -1.39 3.24 -10.75
N THR A 149 -0.81 4.39 -11.08
CA THR A 149 0.59 4.69 -10.74
C THR A 149 0.77 4.73 -9.23
N ARG A 150 -0.13 5.39 -8.49
CA ARG A 150 -0.13 5.39 -7.02
C ARG A 150 -0.29 3.99 -6.44
N GLU A 151 -1.19 3.18 -6.96
CA GLU A 151 -1.38 1.81 -6.48
C GLU A 151 -0.15 0.93 -6.77
N ARG A 152 0.46 1.06 -7.96
CA ARG A 152 1.71 0.35 -8.30
C ARG A 152 2.88 0.79 -7.42
N ILE A 153 2.99 2.09 -7.11
CA ILE A 153 3.97 2.61 -6.16
C ILE A 153 3.72 1.99 -4.78
N LYS A 154 2.48 1.97 -4.30
CA LYS A 154 2.11 1.38 -3.02
C LYS A 154 2.40 -0.12 -2.96
N GLU A 155 2.06 -0.87 -4.01
CA GLU A 155 2.35 -2.31 -4.13
C GLU A 155 3.86 -2.56 -4.14
N THR A 156 4.61 -1.78 -4.92
CA THR A 156 6.07 -1.89 -5.01
C THR A 156 6.70 -1.53 -3.66
N PHE A 157 6.26 -0.45 -3.01
CA PHE A 157 6.74 -0.01 -1.71
C PHE A 157 6.40 -1.03 -0.60
N GLY A 158 5.24 -1.68 -0.69
CA GLY A 158 4.83 -2.77 0.21
C GLY A 158 5.71 -4.02 0.13
N LYS A 159 6.53 -4.17 -0.91
CA LYS A 159 7.56 -5.23 -0.99
C LYS A 159 8.83 -4.87 -0.22
N PHE A 160 9.02 -3.60 0.14
CA PHE A 160 10.20 -3.09 0.84
C PHE A 160 9.93 -2.74 2.30
N VAL A 161 8.66 -2.55 2.67
CA VAL A 161 8.26 -2.18 4.03
C VAL A 161 7.08 -3.05 4.45
N ASP A 162 7.14 -3.60 5.67
CA ASP A 162 6.04 -4.39 6.23
C ASP A 162 4.72 -3.58 6.17
N PRO A 163 3.65 -4.11 5.55
CA PRO A 163 2.39 -3.38 5.40
C PRO A 163 1.81 -2.91 6.74
N ARG A 164 2.06 -3.62 7.84
CA ARG A 164 1.59 -3.24 9.18
C ARG A 164 2.25 -1.96 9.66
N ILE A 165 3.53 -1.73 9.32
CA ILE A 165 4.21 -0.46 9.57
C ILE A 165 3.50 0.64 8.78
N VAL A 166 3.27 0.44 7.47
CA VAL A 166 2.63 1.46 6.62
C VAL A 166 1.24 1.84 7.15
N THR A 167 0.41 0.86 7.52
CA THR A 167 -0.90 1.11 8.12
C THR A 167 -0.80 1.89 9.42
N GLN A 168 0.18 1.58 10.27
CA GLN A 168 0.40 2.29 11.54
C GLN A 168 0.90 3.72 11.32
N LEU A 169 1.77 3.96 10.32
CA LEU A 169 2.25 5.29 9.97
C LEU A 169 1.11 6.17 9.42
N ILE A 170 0.24 5.61 8.58
CA ILE A 170 -0.89 6.34 7.95
C ILE A 170 -2.03 6.59 8.95
N GLY A 171 -2.39 5.59 9.76
CA GLY A 171 -3.60 5.62 10.60
C GLY A 171 -3.51 6.58 11.79
N ASN A 172 -2.31 6.82 12.33
CA ASN A 172 -2.17 7.52 13.60
C ASN A 172 -1.66 8.96 13.48
N GLY A 173 -1.11 9.40 12.34
CA GLY A 173 -0.54 10.75 12.16
C GLY A 173 0.65 11.12 13.08
N ALA A 174 0.86 10.36 14.15
CA ALA A 174 1.87 10.50 15.21
C ALA A 174 3.12 9.64 14.96
N ALA A 175 3.29 9.20 13.71
CA ALA A 175 4.28 8.25 13.23
C ALA A 175 5.76 8.69 13.34
N GLU A 176 6.01 9.90 13.86
CA GLU A 176 7.35 10.47 14.00
C GLU A 176 7.92 10.35 15.43
N ALA A 177 7.11 10.06 16.44
CA ALA A 177 7.59 9.96 17.81
C ALA A 177 8.26 8.61 18.06
N ALA A 178 9.54 8.64 18.41
CA ALA A 178 10.25 7.48 18.89
C ALA A 178 9.80 7.16 20.33
N GLU A 179 9.35 5.95 20.58
CA GLU A 179 8.79 5.54 21.87
C GLU A 179 9.64 4.47 22.53
N ARG A 180 9.84 4.60 23.85
CA ARG A 180 10.45 3.54 24.65
C ARG A 180 9.44 2.43 24.90
N ARG A 181 9.79 1.20 24.54
CA ARG A 181 8.97 0.01 24.74
C ARG A 181 9.83 -1.15 25.18
N ASN A 182 9.26 -2.05 25.97
CA ASN A 182 9.82 -3.39 26.12
C ASN A 182 9.56 -4.16 24.82
N LEU A 183 10.60 -4.79 24.28
CA LEU A 183 10.55 -5.48 23.00
C LEU A 183 11.52 -6.65 22.97
N THR A 184 11.27 -7.59 22.06
CA THR A 184 12.21 -8.67 21.77
C THR A 184 12.85 -8.44 20.41
N VAL A 185 14.18 -8.50 20.36
CA VAL A 185 14.99 -8.40 19.14
C VAL A 185 15.55 -9.76 18.81
N PHE A 186 15.54 -10.08 17.52
CA PHE A 186 16.10 -11.29 16.94
C PHE A 186 17.15 -10.91 15.90
N PHE A 187 18.27 -11.60 15.94
CA PHE A 187 19.26 -11.63 14.86
C PHE A 187 19.49 -13.05 14.42
N SER A 188 19.61 -13.26 13.12
CA SER A 188 20.12 -14.52 12.57
C SER A 188 21.19 -14.30 11.52
N ASP A 189 22.16 -15.22 11.41
CA ASP A 189 23.26 -15.18 10.44
C ASP A 189 23.56 -16.60 9.91
N ILE A 190 23.97 -16.73 8.65
CA ILE A 190 24.30 -18.04 8.07
C ILE A 190 25.74 -18.40 8.46
N LYS A 191 25.89 -19.52 9.17
CA LYS A 191 27.20 -20.07 9.56
C LYS A 191 28.06 -20.31 8.31
N GLY A 192 29.14 -19.52 8.20
CA GLY A 192 30.15 -19.70 7.17
C GLY A 192 29.70 -19.20 5.78
N PHE A 193 28.76 -18.25 5.73
CA PHE A 193 28.24 -17.71 4.47
C PHE A 193 29.31 -17.24 3.50
N THR A 194 30.36 -16.55 3.97
CA THR A 194 31.47 -16.10 3.12
C THR A 194 32.05 -17.26 2.31
N GLY A 195 32.38 -18.37 2.96
CA GLY A 195 32.93 -19.56 2.28
C GLY A 195 31.91 -20.26 1.38
N ILE A 196 30.61 -20.18 1.67
CA ILE A 196 29.55 -20.66 0.77
C ILE A 196 29.48 -19.79 -0.48
N SER A 197 29.50 -18.47 -0.31
CA SER A 197 29.36 -17.49 -1.41
C SER A 197 30.52 -17.53 -2.40
N GLU A 198 31.74 -17.82 -1.92
CA GLU A 198 32.94 -17.98 -2.77
C GLU A 198 32.88 -19.21 -3.69
N GLN A 199 32.07 -20.21 -3.34
CA GLN A 199 31.90 -21.44 -4.12
C GLN A 199 30.75 -21.34 -5.14
N LEU A 200 29.93 -20.29 -5.05
CA LEU A 200 28.72 -20.11 -5.86
C LEU A 200 28.92 -19.03 -6.92
N THR A 201 28.17 -19.14 -8.01
CA THR A 201 28.03 -18.03 -8.95
C THR A 201 27.19 -16.92 -8.32
N ALA A 202 27.37 -15.67 -8.75
CA ALA A 202 26.58 -14.54 -8.24
C ALA A 202 25.06 -14.77 -8.34
N GLY A 203 24.59 -15.37 -9.45
CA GLY A 203 23.18 -15.74 -9.61
C GLY A 203 22.72 -16.80 -8.61
N ALA A 204 23.55 -17.81 -8.34
CA ALA A 204 23.24 -18.85 -7.35
C ALA A 204 23.25 -18.30 -5.91
N VAL A 205 24.13 -17.35 -5.58
CA VAL A 205 24.12 -16.65 -4.29
C VAL A 205 22.82 -15.86 -4.11
N VAL A 206 22.39 -15.11 -5.13
CA VAL A 206 21.12 -14.36 -5.09
C VAL A 206 19.93 -15.31 -4.93
N ASN A 207 19.89 -16.42 -5.65
CA ASN A 207 18.83 -17.42 -5.52
C ASN A 207 18.79 -18.05 -4.11
N LEU A 208 19.96 -18.35 -3.55
CA LEU A 208 20.09 -18.86 -2.18
C LEU A 208 19.56 -17.85 -1.17
N LEU A 209 20.01 -16.59 -1.24
CA LEU A 209 19.57 -15.53 -0.34
C LEU A 209 18.08 -15.26 -0.44
N ASN A 210 17.53 -15.14 -1.65
CA ASN A 210 16.10 -14.91 -1.84
C ASN A 210 15.25 -16.07 -1.32
N SER A 211 15.71 -17.32 -1.51
CA SER A 211 15.01 -18.50 -0.97
C SER A 211 15.08 -18.54 0.55
N TYR A 212 16.25 -18.28 1.12
CA TYR A 212 16.46 -18.20 2.56
C TYR A 212 15.61 -17.11 3.22
N PHE A 213 15.66 -15.88 2.67
CA PHE A 213 14.87 -14.76 3.18
C PHE A 213 13.37 -15.01 3.03
N GLY A 214 12.92 -15.67 1.97
CA GLY A 214 11.53 -16.06 1.81
C GLY A 214 11.04 -16.94 2.97
N GLU A 215 11.75 -18.05 3.24
CA GLU A 215 11.40 -18.99 4.32
C GLU A 215 11.46 -18.33 5.69
N VAL A 216 12.52 -17.58 5.98
CA VAL A 216 12.69 -16.90 7.28
C VAL A 216 11.64 -15.80 7.47
N ALA A 217 11.33 -15.04 6.42
CA ALA A 217 10.35 -13.97 6.50
C ALA A 217 8.94 -14.48 6.76
N GLU A 218 8.55 -15.58 6.12
CA GLU A 218 7.26 -16.23 6.34
C GLU A 218 7.11 -16.65 7.81
N VAL A 219 8.09 -17.36 8.37
CA VAL A 219 8.04 -17.80 9.77
C VAL A 219 7.99 -16.63 10.76
N ILE A 220 8.78 -15.58 10.53
CA ILE A 220 8.76 -14.37 11.37
C ILE A 220 7.37 -13.73 11.34
N HIS A 221 6.76 -13.63 10.15
CA HIS A 221 5.45 -13.04 9.98
C HIS A 221 4.33 -13.86 10.64
N GLU A 222 4.33 -15.19 10.46
CA GLU A 222 3.38 -16.10 11.10
C GLU A 222 3.38 -15.98 12.62
N HIS A 223 4.56 -15.73 13.19
CA HIS A 223 4.75 -15.50 14.62
C HIS A 223 4.69 -14.01 15.00
N ARG A 224 4.02 -13.17 14.20
CA ARG A 224 3.75 -11.75 14.47
C ARG A 224 4.98 -10.82 14.52
N GLY A 225 6.17 -11.32 14.20
CA GLY A 225 7.39 -10.53 14.17
C GLY A 225 7.45 -9.60 12.97
N VAL A 226 8.20 -8.50 13.09
CA VAL A 226 8.42 -7.51 12.02
C VAL A 226 9.88 -7.56 11.63
N ILE A 227 10.16 -7.75 10.34
CA ILE A 227 11.53 -7.69 9.82
C ILE A 227 11.92 -6.23 9.71
N ASP A 228 13.02 -5.87 10.37
CA ASP A 228 13.56 -4.52 10.33
C ASP A 228 14.42 -4.32 9.07
N LYS A 229 15.40 -5.21 8.87
CA LYS A 229 16.26 -5.19 7.68
C LYS A 229 17.03 -6.50 7.48
N TYR A 230 17.56 -6.65 6.27
CA TYR A 230 18.56 -7.64 5.90
C TYR A 230 19.95 -6.99 5.89
N ILE A 231 20.96 -7.67 6.45
CA ILE A 231 22.34 -7.16 6.56
C ILE A 231 23.30 -8.23 6.00
N GLY A 232 23.59 -8.18 4.71
CA GLY A 232 24.31 -9.28 4.05
C GLY A 232 23.43 -10.52 4.02
N ASP A 233 23.87 -11.60 4.66
CA ASP A 233 23.10 -12.83 4.91
C ASP A 233 22.35 -12.83 6.24
N ALA A 234 22.52 -11.79 7.06
CA ALA A 234 21.87 -11.68 8.35
C ALA A 234 20.45 -11.10 8.25
N VAL A 235 19.59 -11.50 9.17
CA VAL A 235 18.21 -10.98 9.32
C VAL A 235 18.08 -10.35 10.70
N MET A 236 17.55 -9.13 10.74
CA MET A 236 17.16 -8.46 11.97
C MET A 236 15.64 -8.31 12.02
N ALA A 237 15.04 -8.77 13.11
CA ALA A 237 13.61 -8.68 13.34
C ALA A 237 13.29 -8.29 14.79
N PHE A 238 12.07 -7.81 15.03
CA PHE A 238 11.63 -7.45 16.37
C PHE A 238 10.14 -7.76 16.59
N TRP A 239 9.79 -7.93 17.87
CA TRP A 239 8.44 -8.11 18.37
C TRP A 239 8.17 -7.04 19.42
N THR A 240 7.13 -6.26 19.19
CA THR A 240 6.68 -5.20 20.09
C THR A 240 5.21 -4.90 19.81
N PRO A 241 4.43 -4.41 20.79
CA PRO A 241 3.11 -3.85 20.51
C PRO A 241 3.18 -2.76 19.43
N PRO A 242 2.11 -2.52 18.64
CA PRO A 242 0.87 -3.30 18.58
C PRO A 242 1.01 -4.57 17.72
N PHE A 243 2.18 -4.87 17.15
CA PHE A 243 2.38 -6.02 16.26
C PHE A 243 2.33 -7.35 17.02
N SER A 244 2.84 -7.39 18.25
CA SER A 244 2.71 -8.51 19.18
C SER A 244 1.90 -8.11 20.43
N SER A 245 1.25 -9.09 21.05
CA SER A 245 0.28 -8.88 22.12
C SER A 245 0.92 -8.96 23.51
N GLY A 246 0.97 -7.84 24.24
CA GLY A 246 1.47 -7.79 25.62
C GLY A 246 2.86 -8.42 25.76
N ASP A 247 3.07 -9.23 26.79
CA ASP A 247 4.35 -9.87 27.10
C ASP A 247 4.65 -11.11 26.21
N GLN A 248 3.79 -11.43 25.23
CA GLN A 248 3.98 -12.59 24.35
C GLN A 248 5.11 -12.41 23.33
N HIS A 249 5.63 -11.18 23.17
CA HIS A 249 6.69 -10.87 22.20
C HIS A 249 7.92 -11.77 22.32
N ALA A 250 8.31 -12.16 23.54
CA ALA A 250 9.43 -13.06 23.77
C ALA A 250 9.11 -14.50 23.37
N ALA A 251 7.92 -14.99 23.74
CA ALA A 251 7.47 -16.32 23.36
C ALA A 251 7.33 -16.45 21.83
N ASP A 252 6.74 -15.46 21.18
CA ASP A 252 6.61 -15.39 19.72
C ASP A 252 7.96 -15.47 19.01
N ALA A 253 8.93 -14.68 19.45
CA ALA A 253 10.28 -14.70 18.88
C ALA A 253 10.96 -16.07 19.06
N CYS A 254 10.77 -16.71 20.21
CA CYS A 254 11.33 -18.03 20.47
C CYS A 254 10.67 -19.12 19.62
N LEU A 255 9.34 -19.09 19.48
CA LEU A 255 8.60 -20.01 18.62
C LEU A 255 8.98 -19.82 17.15
N ALA A 256 9.14 -18.57 16.70
CA ALA A 256 9.65 -18.26 15.37
C ALA A 256 11.04 -18.86 15.13
N ALA A 257 11.95 -18.74 16.11
CA ALA A 257 13.30 -19.29 16.00
C ALA A 257 13.29 -20.82 15.87
N LEU A 258 12.45 -21.53 16.64
CA LEU A 258 12.27 -22.98 16.51
C LEU A 258 11.69 -23.35 15.15
N ALA A 259 10.61 -22.71 14.73
CA ALA A 259 9.96 -22.96 13.44
C ALA A 259 10.90 -22.66 12.26
N GLN A 260 11.82 -21.70 12.40
CA GLN A 260 12.85 -21.45 11.40
C GLN A 260 13.85 -22.60 11.27
N GLN A 261 14.18 -23.32 12.34
CA GLN A 261 15.05 -24.50 12.22
C GLN A 261 14.43 -25.53 11.28
N ASP A 262 13.14 -25.80 11.45
CA ASP A 262 12.38 -26.71 10.58
C ASP A 262 12.28 -26.19 9.13
N ALA A 263 12.08 -24.88 8.95
CA ALA A 263 12.03 -24.26 7.62
C ALA A 263 13.38 -24.34 6.90
N ILE A 264 14.48 -24.11 7.63
CA ILE A 264 15.84 -24.24 7.10
C ILE A 264 16.15 -25.70 6.76
N GLU A 265 15.67 -26.67 7.53
CA GLU A 265 15.79 -28.09 7.18
C GLU A 265 15.11 -28.42 5.86
N ARG A 266 13.86 -27.97 5.66
CA ARG A 266 13.16 -28.11 4.36
C ARG A 266 13.86 -27.37 3.23
N LEU A 267 14.48 -26.22 3.51
CA LEU A 267 15.27 -25.49 2.53
C LEU A 267 16.53 -26.27 2.13
N ARG A 268 17.20 -26.95 3.07
CA ARG A 268 18.38 -27.80 2.78
C ARG A 268 18.10 -28.85 1.72
N GLU A 269 16.91 -29.46 1.75
CA GLU A 269 16.51 -30.47 0.76
C GLU A 269 16.45 -29.90 -0.67
N ARG A 270 16.10 -28.61 -0.82
CA ARG A 270 16.00 -27.91 -2.10
C ARG A 270 17.29 -27.21 -2.53
N LEU A 271 18.30 -27.13 -1.66
CA LEU A 271 19.57 -26.44 -1.96
C LEU A 271 20.27 -26.92 -3.24
N PRO A 272 20.32 -28.23 -3.57
CA PRO A 272 20.95 -28.67 -4.81
C PRO A 272 20.32 -28.06 -6.07
N GLU A 273 19.01 -27.82 -6.06
CA GLU A 273 18.26 -27.24 -7.17
C GLU A 273 18.46 -25.72 -7.21
N ILE A 274 18.37 -25.05 -6.05
CA ILE A 274 18.52 -23.60 -5.92
C ILE A 274 19.93 -23.13 -6.30
N THR A 275 20.95 -23.88 -5.86
CA THR A 275 22.36 -23.51 -6.04
C THR A 275 22.99 -24.12 -7.30
N GLY A 276 22.35 -25.14 -7.89
CA GLY A 276 22.91 -25.95 -8.97
C GLY A 276 24.00 -26.93 -8.52
N MET A 277 24.35 -26.97 -7.22
CA MET A 277 25.35 -27.89 -6.66
C MET A 277 24.73 -29.24 -6.29
N ARG A 278 24.70 -30.17 -7.26
CA ARG A 278 24.21 -31.55 -7.03
C ARG A 278 25.18 -32.45 -6.28
N ARG A 279 26.47 -32.11 -6.27
CA ARG A 279 27.50 -32.85 -5.52
C ARG A 279 27.93 -31.99 -4.34
N ASN A 280 27.67 -32.47 -3.13
CA ASN A 280 28.02 -31.81 -1.87
C ASN A 280 27.37 -30.43 -1.68
N PRO A 281 26.03 -30.35 -1.56
CA PRO A 281 25.36 -29.07 -1.29
C PRO A 281 25.85 -28.47 0.03
N PRO A 282 25.90 -27.13 0.14
CA PRO A 282 26.35 -26.47 1.36
C PRO A 282 25.44 -26.83 2.54
N GLN A 283 26.02 -27.08 3.71
CA GLN A 283 25.25 -27.25 4.93
C GLN A 283 24.79 -25.88 5.42
N LEU A 284 23.52 -25.55 5.16
CA LEU A 284 22.92 -24.29 5.59
C LEU A 284 22.57 -24.37 7.08
N VAL A 285 23.46 -23.88 7.94
CA VAL A 285 23.20 -23.75 9.38
C VAL A 285 23.05 -22.27 9.70
N VAL A 286 22.03 -21.94 10.48
CA VAL A 286 21.74 -20.56 10.89
C VAL A 286 21.92 -20.45 12.39
N ARG A 287 22.59 -19.38 12.80
CA ARG A 287 22.74 -19.01 14.20
C ARG A 287 21.75 -17.91 14.51
N MET A 288 21.16 -17.97 15.70
CA MET A 288 20.11 -17.06 16.11
C MET A 288 20.40 -16.53 17.52
N GLY A 289 20.25 -15.23 17.68
CA GLY A 289 20.39 -14.53 18.94
C GLY A 289 19.12 -13.76 19.28
N ILE A 290 18.58 -13.99 20.47
CA ILE A 290 17.34 -13.35 20.91
C ILE A 290 17.59 -12.59 22.21
N ALA A 291 17.21 -11.31 22.26
CA ALA A 291 17.26 -10.54 23.48
C ALA A 291 15.99 -9.75 23.70
N THR A 292 15.55 -9.70 24.96
CA THR A 292 14.39 -8.95 25.40
C THR A 292 14.80 -7.89 26.40
N GLY A 293 14.21 -6.71 26.28
CA GLY A 293 14.47 -5.57 27.16
C GLY A 293 13.93 -4.28 26.58
N GLU A 294 14.22 -3.17 27.26
CA GLU A 294 13.82 -1.85 26.79
C GLU A 294 14.59 -1.43 25.53
N GLY A 295 13.87 -0.83 24.60
CA GLY A 295 14.41 -0.23 23.39
C GLY A 295 13.54 0.94 22.94
N VAL A 296 14.05 1.72 22.00
CA VAL A 296 13.31 2.79 21.34
C VAL A 296 12.86 2.28 19.99
N VAL A 297 11.55 2.29 19.73
CA VAL A 297 10.96 1.96 18.44
C VAL A 297 10.37 3.22 17.82
N GLY A 298 10.61 3.42 16.52
CA GLY A 298 10.02 4.54 15.80
C GLY A 298 10.69 4.82 14.46
N THR A 299 10.25 5.91 13.84
CA THR A 299 10.80 6.38 12.57
C THR A 299 12.11 7.12 12.82
N ILE A 300 13.24 6.54 12.41
CA ILE A 300 14.59 7.07 12.63
C ILE A 300 15.29 7.27 11.28
N GLY A 301 16.00 8.39 11.12
CA GLY A 301 16.78 8.71 9.91
C GLY A 301 16.79 10.19 9.57
N SER A 302 17.33 10.54 8.40
CA SER A 302 17.30 11.92 7.88
C SER A 302 15.92 12.26 7.31
N GLU A 303 15.65 13.53 6.99
CA GLU A 303 14.39 13.91 6.32
C GLU A 303 14.15 13.17 4.99
N THR A 304 15.22 12.81 4.29
CA THR A 304 15.17 12.17 2.98
C THR A 304 15.21 10.64 3.03
N ALA A 305 15.63 10.05 4.15
CA ALA A 305 15.75 8.61 4.32
C ALA A 305 15.45 8.23 5.78
N ARG A 306 14.20 7.79 6.01
CA ARG A 306 13.72 7.32 7.30
C ARG A 306 13.37 5.84 7.24
N SER A 307 13.58 5.13 8.35
CA SER A 307 13.17 3.74 8.52
C SER A 307 12.47 3.60 9.86
N TYR A 308 11.36 2.87 9.88
CA TYR A 308 10.74 2.46 11.13
C TYR A 308 11.57 1.30 11.70
N THR A 309 12.26 1.53 12.80
CA THR A 309 13.30 0.62 13.31
C THR A 309 13.38 0.66 14.83
N VAL A 310 14.14 -0.27 15.40
CA VAL A 310 14.42 -0.36 16.83
C VAL A 310 15.88 -0.03 17.11
N ILE A 311 16.13 0.80 18.13
CA ILE A 311 17.47 1.12 18.62
C ILE A 311 17.54 0.94 20.14
N GLY A 312 18.70 0.56 20.63
CA GLY A 312 18.94 0.45 22.06
C GLY A 312 19.92 -0.65 22.42
N ASP A 313 20.23 -0.73 23.70
CA ASP A 313 21.17 -1.72 24.23
C ASP A 313 20.69 -3.16 24.00
N THR A 314 19.38 -3.40 24.04
CA THR A 314 18.76 -4.71 23.71
C THR A 314 19.07 -5.17 22.28
N VAL A 315 19.12 -4.24 21.31
CA VAL A 315 19.46 -4.55 19.90
C VAL A 315 20.92 -5.01 19.81
N ASN A 316 21.82 -4.30 20.47
CA ASN A 316 23.24 -4.65 20.52
C ASN A 316 23.46 -5.99 21.25
N LEU A 317 22.71 -6.25 22.32
CA LEU A 317 22.76 -7.51 23.04
C LEU A 317 22.32 -8.69 22.16
N ALA A 318 21.21 -8.58 21.43
CA ALA A 318 20.74 -9.64 20.54
C ALA A 318 21.77 -9.99 19.46
N SER A 319 22.36 -8.98 18.80
CA SER A 319 23.42 -9.19 17.80
C SER A 319 24.67 -9.88 18.38
N ARG A 320 25.04 -9.56 19.63
CA ARG A 320 26.16 -10.22 20.30
C ARG A 320 25.83 -11.66 20.69
N ILE A 321 24.62 -11.89 21.19
CA ILE A 321 24.10 -13.23 21.52
C ILE A 321 24.06 -14.13 20.29
N GLU A 322 23.72 -13.60 19.11
CA GLU A 322 23.82 -14.35 17.86
C GLU A 322 25.26 -14.87 17.66
N GLY A 323 26.25 -13.97 17.70
CA GLY A 323 27.65 -14.32 17.48
C GLY A 323 28.23 -15.31 18.51
N ILE A 324 27.67 -15.34 19.72
CA ILE A 324 28.06 -16.26 20.80
C ILE A 324 27.81 -17.74 20.42
N ASN A 325 26.84 -18.02 19.55
CA ASN A 325 26.60 -19.37 19.03
C ASN A 325 27.86 -19.98 18.40
N LYS A 326 28.74 -19.16 17.80
CA LYS A 326 30.02 -19.65 17.24
C LYS A 326 30.93 -20.23 18.31
N VAL A 327 30.98 -19.61 19.48
CA VAL A 327 31.87 -19.99 20.58
C VAL A 327 31.37 -21.26 21.26
N TYR A 328 30.07 -21.32 21.55
CA TYR A 328 29.46 -22.46 22.24
C TYR A 328 29.08 -23.61 21.31
N GLY A 329 29.15 -23.43 19.99
CA GLY A 329 28.75 -24.46 19.03
C GLY A 329 27.24 -24.71 18.99
N THR A 330 26.44 -23.73 19.41
CA THR A 330 24.98 -23.79 19.46
C THR A 330 24.34 -23.17 18.22
N SER A 331 23.01 -23.26 18.10
CA SER A 331 22.25 -22.62 17.01
C SER A 331 21.34 -21.49 17.47
N ILE A 332 20.76 -21.58 18.68
CA ILE A 332 19.85 -20.56 19.20
C ILE A 332 20.26 -20.24 20.64
N VAL A 333 20.68 -18.99 20.88
CA VAL A 333 20.97 -18.47 22.22
C VAL A 333 20.04 -17.30 22.50
N MET A 334 19.62 -17.16 23.75
CA MET A 334 18.76 -16.08 24.21
C MET A 334 19.22 -15.46 25.53
N SER A 335 18.82 -14.22 25.77
CA SER A 335 19.02 -13.55 27.05
C SER A 335 18.15 -14.14 28.16
N GLU A 336 18.58 -13.97 29.42
CA GLU A 336 17.80 -14.35 30.61
C GLU A 336 16.37 -13.80 30.61
N GLU A 337 16.18 -12.54 30.24
CA GLU A 337 14.86 -11.92 30.20
C GLU A 337 13.96 -12.55 29.13
N THR A 338 14.53 -12.94 27.99
CA THR A 338 13.79 -13.66 26.94
C THR A 338 13.34 -15.02 27.47
N PHE A 339 14.22 -15.76 28.12
CA PHE A 339 13.87 -17.04 28.73
C PHE A 339 12.80 -16.87 29.81
N ARG A 340 12.93 -15.89 30.71
CA ARG A 340 11.95 -15.62 31.78
C ARG A 340 10.54 -15.43 31.25
N LEU A 341 10.39 -14.71 30.14
CA LEU A 341 9.09 -14.44 29.52
C LEU A 341 8.58 -15.60 28.64
N ALA A 342 9.48 -16.41 28.08
CA ALA A 342 9.13 -17.52 27.19
C ALA A 342 9.11 -18.90 27.88
N GLN A 343 9.50 -19.01 29.16
CA GLN A 343 9.77 -20.28 29.86
C GLN A 343 8.62 -21.32 29.83
N HIS A 344 7.38 -20.90 29.59
CA HIS A 344 6.23 -21.79 29.48
C HIS A 344 6.01 -22.36 28.07
N SER A 345 6.65 -21.77 27.06
CA SER A 345 6.51 -22.16 25.65
C SER A 345 7.69 -22.97 25.13
N ILE A 346 8.84 -22.91 25.81
CA ILE A 346 10.09 -23.52 25.37
C ILE A 346 10.81 -24.27 26.47
N GLU A 347 11.69 -25.17 26.07
CA GLU A 347 12.70 -25.81 26.90
C GLU A 347 14.08 -25.22 26.60
N ALA A 348 14.87 -24.96 27.63
CA ALA A 348 16.19 -24.36 27.52
C ALA A 348 17.16 -24.93 28.55
N ARG A 349 18.47 -24.79 28.28
CA ARG A 349 19.50 -24.92 29.32
C ARG A 349 20.15 -23.58 29.57
N GLU A 350 20.49 -23.32 30.82
CA GLU A 350 21.43 -22.24 31.12
C GLU A 350 22.80 -22.60 30.51
N LEU A 351 23.35 -21.71 29.70
CA LEU A 351 24.65 -21.93 29.06
C LEU A 351 25.79 -21.39 29.91
N ASP A 352 25.75 -20.10 30.21
CA ASP A 352 26.82 -19.41 30.94
C ASP A 352 26.36 -18.03 31.45
N VAL A 353 27.20 -17.43 32.28
CA VAL A 353 27.17 -16.01 32.62
C VAL A 353 28.38 -15.35 31.95
N ILE A 354 28.13 -14.42 31.05
CA ILE A 354 29.18 -13.81 30.23
C ILE A 354 29.21 -12.30 30.37
N THR A 355 30.40 -11.71 30.25
CA THR A 355 30.53 -10.27 30.03
C THR A 355 30.79 -10.04 28.55
N VAL A 356 29.83 -9.41 27.86
CA VAL A 356 30.00 -9.05 26.45
C VAL A 356 30.77 -7.74 26.33
N ALA A 357 31.64 -7.64 25.32
CA ALA A 357 32.44 -6.43 25.07
C ALA A 357 31.58 -5.16 25.10
N GLY A 358 31.97 -4.14 25.88
CA GLY A 358 31.23 -2.89 26.03
C GLY A 358 30.05 -2.93 27.02
N LYS A 359 29.82 -4.04 27.73
CA LYS A 359 29.01 -4.07 28.95
C LYS A 359 29.87 -4.39 30.17
N THR A 360 29.57 -3.76 31.29
CA THR A 360 30.24 -4.03 32.58
C THR A 360 29.52 -5.08 33.41
N GLU A 361 28.21 -5.26 33.17
CA GLU A 361 27.37 -6.21 33.89
C GLU A 361 27.37 -7.58 33.19
N PRO A 362 27.63 -8.68 33.91
CA PRO A 362 27.48 -10.02 33.37
C PRO A 362 26.03 -10.31 33.00
N VAL A 363 25.83 -10.98 31.86
CA VAL A 363 24.53 -11.40 31.35
C VAL A 363 24.49 -12.92 31.34
N ARG A 364 23.43 -13.49 31.92
CA ARG A 364 23.15 -14.92 31.81
C ARG A 364 22.50 -15.21 30.47
N ILE A 365 22.97 -16.26 29.81
CA ILE A 365 22.48 -16.70 28.51
C ILE A 365 21.99 -18.14 28.56
N TYR A 366 21.02 -18.43 27.70
CA TYR A 366 20.37 -19.73 27.63
C TYR A 366 20.40 -20.26 26.20
N GLU A 367 20.63 -21.56 26.04
CA GLU A 367 20.43 -22.24 24.78
C GLU A 367 19.00 -22.76 24.72
N MET A 368 18.35 -22.50 23.60
CA MET A 368 17.04 -23.07 23.34
C MET A 368 17.18 -24.51 22.84
N LEU A 369 16.47 -25.43 23.49
CA LEU A 369 16.54 -26.85 23.18
C LEU A 369 15.31 -27.36 22.41
N GLY A 370 14.15 -26.73 22.58
CA GLY A 370 12.93 -27.11 21.87
C GLY A 370 11.67 -26.50 22.48
N LEU A 371 10.51 -27.03 22.08
CA LEU A 371 9.22 -26.66 22.65
C LEU A 371 9.06 -27.21 24.08
N ALA A 372 8.27 -26.50 24.90
CA ALA A 372 7.88 -26.94 26.24
C ALA A 372 7.37 -28.38 26.23
N GLY A 373 7.98 -29.26 27.05
CA GLY A 373 7.57 -30.67 27.16
C GLY A 373 7.87 -31.55 25.94
N ALA A 374 8.56 -31.06 24.91
CA ALA A 374 8.88 -31.81 23.69
C ALA A 374 10.32 -32.39 23.67
N LEU A 375 11.10 -32.23 24.75
CA LEU A 375 12.43 -32.81 24.83
C LEU A 375 12.39 -34.33 24.96
N SER A 376 13.27 -35.01 24.23
CA SER A 376 13.50 -36.44 24.45
C SER A 376 14.12 -36.66 25.84
N PRO A 377 13.93 -37.86 26.44
CA PRO A 377 14.53 -38.19 27.73
C PRO A 377 16.05 -37.97 27.77
N GLU A 378 16.74 -38.26 26.67
CA GLU A 378 18.19 -38.07 26.53
C GLU A 378 18.57 -36.59 26.55
N ARG A 379 17.81 -35.74 25.82
CA ARG A 379 18.05 -34.28 25.81
C ARG A 379 17.72 -33.65 27.16
N GLY A 380 16.68 -34.12 27.85
CA GLY A 380 16.36 -33.71 29.22
C GLY A 380 17.46 -34.10 30.21
N ALA A 381 17.96 -35.34 30.14
CA ALA A 381 19.07 -35.79 30.97
C ALA A 381 20.36 -35.01 30.72
N LEU A 382 20.65 -34.67 29.45
CA LEU A 382 21.78 -33.82 29.09
C LEU A 382 21.64 -32.41 29.67
N ARG A 383 20.46 -31.79 29.56
CA ARG A 383 20.17 -30.47 30.16
C ARG A 383 20.46 -30.48 31.67
N ASP A 384 19.90 -31.46 32.38
CA ASP A 384 19.98 -31.52 33.85
C ASP A 384 21.40 -31.84 34.32
N ARG A 385 22.10 -32.74 33.61
CA ARG A 385 23.50 -33.06 33.89
C ARG A 385 24.43 -31.89 33.59
N PHE A 386 24.19 -31.16 32.50
CA PHE A 386 24.94 -29.94 32.18
C PHE A 386 24.75 -28.88 33.27
N ALA A 387 23.53 -28.70 33.77
CA ALA A 387 23.24 -27.77 34.86
C ALA A 387 24.01 -28.14 36.15
N ALA A 388 24.09 -29.43 36.50
CA ALA A 388 24.89 -29.91 37.62
C ALA A 388 26.39 -29.63 37.42
N GLY A 389 26.92 -29.91 36.22
CA GLY A 389 28.30 -29.60 35.87
C GLY A 389 28.62 -28.10 35.92
N LEU A 390 27.71 -27.25 35.45
CA LEU A 390 27.84 -25.79 35.52
C LEU A 390 27.81 -25.28 36.96
N ALA A 391 26.97 -25.87 37.82
CA ALA A 391 26.95 -25.55 39.24
C ALA A 391 28.27 -25.94 39.93
N ALA A 392 28.78 -27.15 39.68
CA ALA A 392 30.07 -27.61 40.21
C ALA A 392 31.24 -26.74 39.71
N TYR A 393 31.24 -26.38 38.43
CA TYR A 393 32.22 -25.48 37.81
C TYR A 393 32.28 -24.12 38.53
N ARG A 394 31.13 -23.53 38.86
CA ARG A 394 31.07 -22.25 39.59
C ARG A 394 31.52 -22.35 41.04
N HIS A 395 31.35 -23.51 41.66
CA HIS A 395 31.89 -23.81 42.99
C HIS A 395 33.36 -24.24 42.97
N GLN A 396 34.01 -24.23 41.80
CA GLN A 396 35.40 -24.68 41.61
C GLN A 396 35.62 -26.15 41.99
N ALA A 397 34.55 -26.96 41.99
CA ALA A 397 34.59 -28.41 42.20
C ALA A 397 34.97 -29.10 40.88
N TRP A 398 36.23 -28.96 40.47
CA TRP A 398 36.69 -29.34 39.13
C TRP A 398 36.46 -30.81 38.76
N ASP A 399 36.67 -31.72 39.70
CA ASP A 399 36.49 -33.16 39.46
C ASP A 399 35.01 -33.53 39.26
N GLU A 400 34.12 -32.92 40.05
CA GLU A 400 32.67 -33.09 39.93
C GLU A 400 32.15 -32.46 38.63
N ALA A 401 32.60 -31.24 38.31
CA ALA A 401 32.28 -30.58 37.05
C ALA A 401 32.70 -31.41 35.84
N GLN A 402 33.96 -31.88 35.84
CA GLN A 402 34.49 -32.73 34.78
C GLN A 402 33.66 -34.01 34.62
N SER A 403 33.33 -34.71 35.73
CA SER A 403 32.52 -35.92 35.70
C SER A 403 31.14 -35.69 35.10
N HIS A 404 30.46 -34.60 35.47
CA HIS A 404 29.17 -34.24 34.88
C HIS A 404 29.28 -33.94 33.39
N PHE A 405 30.27 -33.17 32.96
CA PHE A 405 30.46 -32.83 31.55
C PHE A 405 30.87 -34.04 30.70
N GLU A 406 31.74 -34.92 31.17
CA GLU A 406 32.04 -36.20 30.49
C GLU A 406 30.79 -37.05 30.33
N GLY A 407 29.92 -37.05 31.34
CA GLY A 407 28.62 -37.68 31.25
C GLY A 407 27.70 -37.03 30.21
N CYS A 408 27.78 -35.73 29.95
CA CYS A 408 27.04 -35.09 28.86
C CYS A 408 27.57 -35.55 27.49
N LEU A 409 28.90 -35.67 27.33
CA LEU A 409 29.51 -36.19 26.08
C LEU A 409 29.18 -37.66 25.82
N ALA A 410 28.93 -38.45 26.87
CA ALA A 410 28.43 -39.81 26.71
C ALA A 410 27.00 -39.87 26.12
N ILE A 411 26.19 -38.82 26.31
CA ILE A 411 24.84 -38.70 25.74
C ILE A 411 24.92 -38.10 24.33
N ASN A 412 25.65 -36.99 24.17
CA ASN A 412 25.88 -36.34 22.89
C ASN A 412 27.37 -36.00 22.75
N PRO A 413 28.14 -36.80 21.98
CA PRO A 413 29.56 -36.56 21.79
C PRO A 413 29.88 -35.20 21.17
N ASP A 414 28.96 -34.64 20.39
CA ASP A 414 29.10 -33.38 19.65
C ASP A 414 28.56 -32.15 20.38
N ASP A 415 28.25 -32.27 21.68
CA ASP A 415 27.76 -31.15 22.47
C ASP A 415 28.83 -30.05 22.65
N GLY A 416 28.68 -28.97 21.88
CA GLY A 416 29.60 -27.83 21.86
C GLY A 416 29.84 -27.21 23.23
N PRO A 417 28.79 -26.84 24.00
CA PRO A 417 28.96 -26.23 25.31
C PRO A 417 29.74 -27.12 26.27
N THR A 418 29.43 -28.43 26.31
CA THR A 418 30.12 -29.38 27.17
C THR A 418 31.62 -29.46 26.84
N ARG A 419 32.01 -29.57 25.56
CA ARG A 419 33.42 -29.59 25.16
C ARG A 419 34.16 -28.33 25.61
N LEU A 420 33.56 -27.17 25.39
CA LEU A 420 34.12 -25.89 25.79
C LEU A 420 34.31 -25.79 27.32
N PHE A 421 33.35 -26.27 28.12
CA PHE A 421 33.49 -26.24 29.57
C PHE A 421 34.55 -27.23 30.08
N LEU A 422 34.75 -28.38 29.44
CA LEU A 422 35.85 -29.29 29.77
C LEU A 422 37.22 -28.65 29.49
N GLU A 423 37.36 -27.94 28.38
CA GLU A 423 38.58 -27.16 28.09
C GLU A 423 38.82 -26.08 29.15
N ARG A 424 37.76 -25.37 29.57
CA ARG A 424 37.85 -24.36 30.65
C ARG A 424 38.20 -24.98 32.00
N VAL A 425 37.62 -26.13 32.35
CA VAL A 425 37.97 -26.86 33.60
C VAL A 425 39.45 -27.24 33.61
N ALA A 426 39.96 -27.77 32.50
CA ALA A 426 41.39 -28.09 32.37
C ALA A 426 42.27 -26.83 32.56
N LEU A 427 41.92 -25.74 31.89
CA LEU A 427 42.64 -24.47 31.99
C LEU A 427 42.61 -23.89 33.42
N LEU A 428 41.45 -23.86 34.07
CA LEU A 428 41.28 -23.29 35.41
C LEU A 428 41.88 -24.19 36.50
N ARG A 429 42.02 -25.50 36.25
CA ARG A 429 42.77 -26.39 37.14
C ARG A 429 44.26 -26.06 37.13
N GLU A 430 44.82 -25.73 35.97
CA GLU A 430 46.22 -25.30 35.84
C GLU A 430 46.44 -23.86 36.31
N THR A 431 45.48 -22.98 36.00
CA THR A 431 45.51 -21.54 36.34
C THR A 431 44.24 -21.15 37.10
N PRO A 432 44.22 -21.32 38.44
CA PRO A 432 43.04 -21.05 39.26
C PRO A 432 42.53 -19.62 39.08
N PRO A 433 41.19 -19.44 39.08
CA PRO A 433 40.61 -18.12 38.97
C PRO A 433 40.89 -17.29 40.23
N PRO A 434 40.79 -15.95 40.15
CA PRO A 434 40.87 -15.07 41.32
C PRO A 434 39.87 -15.47 42.42
N ALA A 435 40.20 -15.19 43.68
CA ALA A 435 39.34 -15.53 44.83
C ALA A 435 37.96 -14.84 44.80
N ASP A 436 37.84 -13.73 44.07
CA ASP A 436 36.62 -12.96 43.85
C ASP A 436 35.92 -13.29 42.52
N TRP A 437 36.28 -14.40 41.86
CA TRP A 437 35.65 -14.83 40.62
C TRP A 437 34.17 -15.16 40.84
N ASN A 438 33.31 -14.49 40.06
CA ASN A 438 31.86 -14.62 40.16
C ASN A 438 31.27 -15.67 39.21
N GLY A 439 32.11 -16.53 38.65
CA GLY A 439 31.71 -17.51 37.64
C GLY A 439 31.51 -16.94 36.24
N ALA A 440 31.69 -15.63 36.03
CA ALA A 440 31.52 -15.02 34.72
C ALA A 440 32.75 -15.22 33.82
N TRP A 441 32.50 -15.41 32.53
CA TRP A 441 33.53 -15.49 31.50
C TRP A 441 33.56 -14.24 30.63
N HIS A 442 34.75 -13.66 30.44
CA HIS A 442 34.95 -12.52 29.55
C HIS A 442 35.19 -13.00 28.13
N LEU A 443 34.30 -12.65 27.21
CA LEU A 443 34.49 -12.89 25.78
C LEU A 443 35.21 -11.68 25.18
N ALA A 444 36.39 -11.91 24.58
CA ALA A 444 37.07 -10.91 23.78
C ALA A 444 36.25 -10.55 22.52
N GLU A 445 36.51 -9.37 21.92
CA GLU A 445 35.78 -8.91 20.74
C GLU A 445 35.92 -9.85 19.52
N LYS A 446 34.99 -9.68 18.58
CA LYS A 446 34.75 -10.55 17.41
C LYS A 446 36.06 -10.93 16.70
N GLY A 447 36.52 -12.17 16.88
CA GLY A 447 37.69 -12.73 16.19
C GLY A 447 38.70 -13.43 17.09
N ASP A 448 38.65 -13.18 18.41
CA ASP A 448 39.57 -13.80 19.36
C ASP A 448 38.87 -14.91 20.16
N HIS A 449 39.39 -16.13 20.04
CA HIS A 449 38.88 -17.31 20.77
C HIS A 449 39.45 -17.40 22.19
N THR A 450 40.34 -16.47 22.57
CA THR A 450 40.96 -16.44 23.90
C THR A 450 40.14 -15.59 24.88
N GLY A 451 39.16 -16.22 25.53
CA GLY A 451 38.46 -15.61 26.67
C GLY A 451 39.19 -15.84 28.00
N ALA A 452 38.88 -15.04 29.01
CA ALA A 452 39.50 -15.13 30.34
C ALA A 452 38.44 -15.03 31.46
N PRO A 453 38.68 -15.61 32.66
CA PRO A 453 37.78 -15.47 33.80
C PRO A 453 37.69 -14.01 34.30
N THR A 454 36.48 -13.53 34.60
CA THR A 454 36.23 -12.13 34.99
C THR A 454 36.22 -11.93 36.51
N ARG A 455 36.93 -10.92 37.03
CA ARG A 455 36.80 -10.52 38.45
C ARG A 455 35.43 -9.92 38.74
N ALA A 456 34.98 -9.98 39.99
CA ALA A 456 33.75 -9.29 40.41
C ALA A 456 33.89 -7.77 40.19
N SER A 457 33.05 -7.19 39.31
CA SER A 457 32.99 -5.73 39.15
C SER A 457 32.59 -5.07 40.47
N PRO A 458 33.28 -4.01 40.93
CA PRO A 458 32.81 -3.20 42.04
C PRO A 458 31.46 -2.56 41.66
N ARG A 459 30.46 -2.64 42.56
CA ARG A 459 29.15 -1.99 42.38
C ARG A 459 29.36 -0.54 41.94
N PRO A 460 28.66 -0.04 40.90
CA PRO A 460 28.81 1.35 40.49
C PRO A 460 28.39 2.26 41.64
N ALA A 461 29.29 3.15 42.05
CA ALA A 461 28.98 4.23 42.97
C ALA A 461 27.86 5.07 42.36
N ALA A 462 26.82 5.34 43.14
CA ALA A 462 25.66 6.13 42.73
C ALA A 462 26.11 7.41 41.99
N VAL A 463 25.69 7.53 40.73
CA VAL A 463 25.88 8.73 39.92
C VAL A 463 25.21 9.88 40.65
N ARG A 464 26.02 10.81 41.17
CA ARG A 464 25.55 12.09 41.71
C ARG A 464 24.75 12.79 40.63
N GLN A 465 23.47 13.03 40.92
CA GLN A 465 22.62 13.94 40.16
C GLN A 465 23.34 15.29 40.01
N LEU A 466 23.64 15.68 38.78
CA LEU A 466 24.01 17.04 38.43
C LEU A 466 22.74 17.88 38.49
N THR A 467 22.59 18.59 39.60
CA THR A 467 21.62 19.67 39.77
C THR A 467 21.92 20.78 38.75
N VAL A 468 21.08 20.91 37.72
CA VAL A 468 21.05 22.11 36.88
C VAL A 468 20.41 23.22 37.70
N ARG A 469 21.19 24.23 38.10
CA ARG A 469 20.68 25.49 38.64
C ARG A 469 20.45 26.47 37.49
N SER A 470 19.21 26.99 37.47
CA SER A 470 18.68 28.23 36.87
C SER A 470 19.15 28.64 35.48
#